data_AF-A0A932F0S2-F1
#
_entry.id   AF-A0A932F0S2-F1
#
_cell.length_a   1.000
_cell.length_b   1.000
_cell.length_c   1.000
_cell.angle_alpha   90.00
_cell.angle_beta   90.00
_cell.angle_gamma   90.00
#
_symmetry.space_group_name_H-M   'P 1'
#
loop_
_entity.id
_entity.type
_entity.pdbx_description
1 polymer ?
#
loop_
_entity_poly.entity_id
_entity_poly.type
_entity_poly.pdbx_seq_one_letter_code
_entity_poly.pdbx_strand_id
1 'polypeptide(L)' 'MKKSDSPLRSRRSATGGMTLGRKRFAKISAVEGIELTPAMRRRANEFDLRGASAEERRRSIVRAHSKG' A
#
# COMPACT_ATOMS: atom_id res chain seq x y z
N MET A 1 46.22 -7.14 -6.09
CA MET A 1 45.28 -6.76 -7.18
C MET A 1 43.89 -6.58 -6.62
N LYS A 2 43.29 -5.39 -6.78
CA LYS A 2 41.88 -5.14 -6.38
C LYS A 2 40.97 -5.63 -7.50
N LYS A 3 40.09 -6.61 -7.23
CA LYS A 3 38.97 -6.95 -8.12
C LYS A 3 37.71 -6.37 -7.49
N SER A 4 37.23 -5.27 -8.06
CA SER A 4 35.98 -4.63 -7.71
C SER A 4 34.83 -5.38 -8.39
N ASP A 5 34.31 -6.42 -7.74
CA ASP A 5 33.04 -7.02 -8.14
C ASP A 5 31.89 -6.13 -7.67
N SER A 6 31.59 -5.12 -8.49
CA SER A 6 30.36 -4.33 -8.33
C SER A 6 29.20 -5.20 -8.84
N PRO A 7 28.17 -5.51 -8.04
CA PRO A 7 27.07 -6.33 -8.53
C PRO A 7 26.34 -5.58 -9.63
N LEU A 8 26.26 -6.20 -10.81
CA LEU A 8 25.51 -5.71 -11.96
C LEU A 8 24.08 -5.39 -11.51
N ARG A 9 23.74 -4.10 -11.52
CA ARG A 9 22.42 -3.60 -11.17
C ARG A 9 21.43 -4.21 -12.16
N SER A 10 20.74 -5.28 -11.74
CA SER A 10 19.72 -5.96 -12.53
C SER A 10 18.71 -4.95 -13.07
N ARG A 11 18.81 -4.62 -14.36
CA ARG A 11 17.79 -3.86 -15.10
C ARG A 11 16.56 -4.76 -15.19
N ARG A 12 15.65 -4.64 -14.20
CA ARG A 12 14.33 -5.26 -14.24
C ARG A 12 13.64 -4.80 -15.53
N SER A 13 13.22 -5.77 -16.35
CA SER A 13 12.50 -5.56 -17.59
C SER A 13 11.26 -4.69 -17.36
N ALA A 14 11.07 -3.70 -18.24
CA ALA A 14 9.98 -2.72 -18.18
C ALA A 14 8.63 -3.30 -18.63
N THR A 15 8.30 -4.52 -18.20
CA THR A 15 7.00 -5.19 -18.39
C THR A 15 6.27 -5.40 -17.06
N GLY A 16 6.70 -4.72 -15.99
CA GLY A 16 6.07 -4.79 -14.68
C GLY A 16 5.09 -3.63 -14.47
N GLY A 17 3.84 -3.94 -14.12
CA GLY A 17 2.87 -2.93 -13.69
C GLY A 17 3.39 -2.08 -12.52
N MET A 18 2.97 -0.82 -12.47
CA MET A 18 3.33 0.10 -11.39
C MET A 18 2.39 -0.09 -10.20
N THR A 19 2.92 -0.52 -9.05
CA THR A 19 2.15 -0.56 -7.80
C THR A 19 2.36 0.72 -6.99
N LEU A 20 1.26 1.41 -6.67
CA LEU A 20 1.28 2.55 -5.77
C LEU A 20 1.09 2.08 -4.32
N GLY A 21 1.97 2.52 -3.43
CA GLY A 21 1.77 2.36 -1.99
C GLY A 21 0.66 3.28 -1.48
N ARG A 22 0.04 2.90 -0.35
CA ARG A 22 -1.08 3.61 0.29
C ARG A 22 -0.87 5.12 0.44
N LYS A 23 0.31 5.56 0.89
CA LYS A 23 0.61 6.99 1.08
C LYS A 23 0.55 7.78 -0.24
N ARG A 24 0.98 7.18 -1.36
CA ARG A 24 0.92 7.81 -2.68
C ARG A 24 -0.50 7.78 -3.24
N PHE A 25 -1.18 6.65 -3.10
CA PHE A 25 -2.57 6.52 -3.51
C PHE A 25 -3.46 7.56 -2.81
N ALA A 26 -3.33 7.73 -1.49
CA ALA A 26 -4.07 8.72 -0.71
C ALA A 26 -3.86 10.17 -1.21
N LYS A 27 -2.63 10.53 -1.63
CA LYS A 27 -2.35 11.88 -2.16
C LYS A 27 -3.07 12.14 -3.49
N ILE A 28 -3.14 11.12 -4.36
CA ILE A 28 -3.83 11.24 -5.65
C ILE A 28 -5.34 11.28 -5.42
N SER A 29 -5.88 10.41 -4.57
CA SER A 29 -7.31 10.41 -4.20
C SER A 29 -7.77 11.72 -3.57
N ALA A 30 -6.92 12.40 -2.79
CA ALA A 30 -7.25 13.69 -2.20
C ALA A 30 -7.50 14.79 -3.25
N VAL A 31 -6.91 14.70 -4.45
CA VAL A 31 -7.19 15.63 -5.56
C VAL A 31 -8.66 15.53 -6.00
N GLU A 32 -9.27 14.35 -5.88
CA GLU A 32 -10.68 14.10 -6.16
C GLU A 32 -11.57 14.36 -4.93
N GLY A 33 -11.02 14.91 -3.84
CA GLY A 33 -11.73 15.11 -2.57
C GLY A 33 -11.95 13.81 -1.77
N ILE A 34 -11.32 12.70 -2.16
CA ILE A 34 -11.43 11.42 -1.46
C ILE A 34 -10.37 11.37 -0.35
N GLU A 35 -10.82 11.62 0.87
CA GLU A 35 -9.97 11.56 2.06
C GLU A 35 -10.41 10.49 3.06
N LEU A 36 -9.44 9.94 3.79
CA LEU A 36 -9.74 9.03 4.90
C LEU A 36 -10.32 9.83 6.08
N THR A 37 -11.36 9.29 6.71
CA THR A 37 -11.81 9.81 8.01
C THR A 37 -10.81 9.41 9.12
N PRO A 38 -10.82 10.08 10.29
CA PRO A 38 -10.00 9.66 11.43
C PRO A 38 -10.19 8.18 11.82
N ALA A 39 -11.43 7.68 11.76
CA ALA A 39 -11.73 6.27 12.05
C ALA A 39 -11.09 5.32 11.03
N MET A 40 -11.13 5.67 9.74
CA MET A 40 -10.49 4.88 8.69
C MET A 40 -8.97 4.86 8.83
N ARG A 41 -8.35 6.01 9.20
CA ARG A 41 -6.91 6.10 9.48
C ARG A 41 -6.50 5.20 10.65
N ARG A 42 -7.26 5.23 11.75
CA ARG A 42 -7.01 4.37 12.92
C ARG A 42 -7.06 2.90 12.54
N ARG A 43 -8.10 2.47 11.82
CA ARG A 43 -8.24 1.10 11.32
C ARG A 43 -7.06 0.68 10.44
N ALA A 44 -6.62 1.55 9.53
CA ALA A 44 -5.47 1.26 8.67
C ALA A 44 -4.17 1.09 9.48
N ASN A 45 -3.95 1.91 10.52
CA ASN A 45 -2.81 1.79 11.41
C ASN A 45 -2.85 0.48 12.22
N GLU A 46 -4.01 0.11 12.74
CA GLU A 46 -4.19 -1.18 13.44
C GLU A 46 -3.84 -2.37 12.56
N PHE A 47 -4.21 -2.35 11.28
CA PHE A 47 -3.82 -3.41 10.35
C PHE A 47 -2.32 -3.47 10.09
N ASP A 48 -1.63 -2.34 10.13
CA ASP A 48 -0.17 -2.29 10.00
C ASP A 48 0.50 -2.84 11.26
N LEU A 49 0.02 -2.45 12.45
CA LEU A 49 0.54 -2.94 13.73
C LEU A 49 0.36 -4.45 13.91
N ARG A 50 -0.77 -5.01 13.49
CA ARG A 50 -1.07 -6.44 13.61
C ARG A 50 -0.48 -7.29 12.47
N GLY A 51 0.12 -6.68 11.45
CA GLY A 51 0.58 -7.41 10.26
C GLY A 51 -0.55 -8.11 9.49
N ALA A 52 -1.76 -7.55 9.50
CA ALA A 52 -2.93 -8.19 8.92
C ALA A 52 -2.76 -8.47 7.43
N SER A 53 -3.21 -9.65 6.98
CA SER A 53 -3.17 -10.06 5.57
C SER A 53 -4.10 -9.19 4.70
N ALA A 54 -3.88 -9.22 3.39
CA ALA A 54 -4.71 -8.48 2.45
C ALA A 54 -6.20 -8.91 2.48
N GLU A 55 -6.48 -10.19 2.72
CA GLU A 55 -7.84 -10.72 2.83
C GLU A 55 -8.53 -10.24 4.11
N GLU A 56 -7.84 -10.25 5.25
CA GLU A 56 -8.39 -9.75 6.52
C GLU A 56 -8.69 -8.25 6.47
N ARG A 57 -7.77 -7.48 5.89
CA ARG A 57 -7.98 -6.05 5.64
C ARG A 57 -9.24 -5.80 4.83
N ARG A 58 -9.41 -6.50 3.71
CA ARG A 58 -10.60 -6.38 2.84
C ARG A 58 -11.88 -6.74 3.59
N ARG A 59 -11.93 -7.90 4.25
CA ARG A 59 -13.11 -8.34 5.01
C ARG A 59 -13.50 -7.34 6.11
N SER A 60 -12.53 -6.79 6.83
CA SER A 60 -12.80 -5.80 7.88
C SER A 60 -13.32 -4.47 7.31
N ILE A 61 -12.80 -4.00 6.18
CA ILE A 61 -13.31 -2.81 5.50
C ILE A 61 -14.74 -3.04 5.01
N VAL A 62 -15.01 -4.17 4.34
CA VAL A 62 -16.35 -4.51 3.86
C VAL A 62 -17.33 -4.55 5.03
N ARG A 63 -17.03 -5.29 6.10
CA ARG A 63 -17.91 -5.39 7.29
C ARG A 63 -18.26 -4.02 7.89
N ALA A 64 -17.32 -3.09 7.87
CA ALA A 64 -17.53 -1.78 8.50
C ALA A 64 -18.27 -0.77 7.61
N HIS A 65 -18.42 -1.04 6.32
CA HIS A 65 -19.02 -0.10 5.35
C HIS A 65 -20.11 -0.73 4.48
N SER A 66 -20.30 -2.05 4.52
CA SER A 66 -21.45 -2.71 3.93
C SER A 66 -22.70 -2.18 4.61
N LYS A 67 -23.61 -1.61 3.84
CA LYS A 67 -24.99 -1.48 4.28
C LYS A 67 -25.55 -2.90 4.38
N GLY A 68 -26.14 -3.24 5.53
CA GLY A 68 -26.94 -4.46 5.65
C GLY A 68 -28.08 -4.46 4.65
#